data_AF-A0A7S4IR30-F1
#
_entry.id   AF-A0A7S4IR30-F1
#
_cell.length_a   1.000
_cell.length_b   1.000
_cell.length_c   1.000
_cell.angle_alpha   90.00
_cell.angle_beta   90.00
_cell.angle_gamma   90.00
#
_symmetry.space_group_name_H-M   'P 1'
#
loop_
_entity.id
_entity.type
_entity.pdbx_description
1 polymer ?
#
loop_
_entity_poly.entity_id
_entity_poly.type
_entity_poly.pdbx_seq_one_letter_code
_entity_poly.pdbx_strand_id
1 'polypeptide(L)'
;SDFMKKDKPKGASFQDSMLKLVRTLPKVLKYLPGDKAKDARSFMMSLQYWLGGSPENIEALLLNLANNYVPAITEGGYLGEMEIKEPEVIPDKGIWHPVAPRVFETYSEYKKWLFEEHAPALGLDPLTAPIVGLVLQKSHINTKDDAHYVSLIMELESKGAMVLPTYTGALDFSQCIDEFFFDPITGKPITDCTINLTGFALVGGPATQDHPKAIAALKRLNNPYICAVPATFQ
;
A
#
# COMPACT_ATOMS: atom_id res chain seq x y z
N SER A 1 -23.60 17.05 -17.20
CA SER A 1 -23.96 17.16 -15.76
C SER A 1 -24.67 15.93 -15.19
N ASP A 2 -24.95 14.86 -15.97
CA ASP A 2 -25.64 13.65 -15.44
C ASP A 2 -24.79 12.37 -15.31
N PHE A 3 -23.48 12.41 -15.59
CA PHE A 3 -22.62 11.23 -15.47
C PHE A 3 -22.29 10.87 -13.99
N MET A 4 -22.46 11.81 -13.06
CA MET A 4 -22.07 11.67 -11.64
C MET A 4 -23.23 11.27 -10.69
N LYS A 5 -24.46 11.10 -11.19
CA LYS A 5 -25.65 10.92 -10.33
C LYS A 5 -26.04 9.47 -10.06
N LYS A 6 -25.49 8.47 -10.76
CA LYS A 6 -26.00 7.09 -10.70
C LYS A 6 -25.19 6.10 -9.86
N ASP A 7 -23.95 6.39 -9.52
CA ASP A 7 -23.15 5.52 -8.67
C ASP A 7 -22.76 6.26 -7.39
N LYS A 8 -23.46 5.97 -6.29
CA LYS A 8 -22.90 6.25 -4.96
C LYS A 8 -21.65 5.37 -4.83
N PRO A 9 -20.42 5.94 -4.80
CA PRO A 9 -19.24 5.12 -4.64
C PRO A 9 -19.31 4.49 -3.26
N LYS A 10 -19.36 3.15 -3.19
CA LYS A 10 -19.03 2.46 -1.95
C LYS A 10 -17.54 2.70 -1.74
N GLY A 11 -17.11 3.23 -0.59
CA GLY A 11 -15.74 3.73 -0.38
C GLY A 11 -14.60 2.76 -0.77
N ALA A 12 -14.85 1.45 -0.81
CA ALA A 12 -13.90 0.45 -1.31
C ALA A 12 -13.73 0.42 -2.84
N SER A 13 -14.66 0.97 -3.64
CA SER A 13 -14.70 0.85 -5.10
C SER A 13 -13.95 1.96 -5.85
N PHE A 14 -13.54 3.03 -5.18
CA PHE A 14 -12.96 4.19 -5.84
C PHE A 14 -11.54 3.93 -6.34
N GLN A 15 -10.68 3.37 -5.49
CA GLN A 15 -9.30 3.01 -5.86
C GLN A 15 -9.29 1.94 -6.96
N ASP A 16 -10.13 0.90 -6.86
CA ASP A 16 -10.31 -0.10 -7.92
C ASP A 16 -10.74 0.52 -9.26
N SER A 17 -11.64 1.51 -9.20
CA SER A 17 -12.09 2.24 -10.38
C SER A 17 -10.99 3.11 -10.99
N MET A 18 -10.19 3.79 -10.15
CA MET A 18 -9.02 4.56 -10.61
C MET A 18 -7.96 3.65 -11.22
N LEU A 19 -7.64 2.51 -10.59
CA LEU A 19 -6.71 1.52 -11.14
C LEU A 19 -7.20 0.94 -12.46
N LYS A 20 -8.51 0.67 -12.58
CA LYS A 20 -9.12 0.26 -13.86
C LYS A 20 -8.99 1.34 -14.92
N LEU A 21 -9.15 2.62 -14.55
CA LEU A 21 -8.96 3.75 -15.45
C LEU A 21 -7.51 3.83 -15.95
N VAL A 22 -6.52 3.78 -15.05
CA VAL A 22 -5.08 3.75 -15.39
C VAL A 22 -4.74 2.61 -16.34
N ARG A 23 -5.27 1.41 -16.10
CA ARG A 23 -5.03 0.21 -16.95
C ARG A 23 -5.69 0.28 -18.33
N THR A 24 -6.75 1.07 -18.49
CA THR A 24 -7.56 1.12 -19.73
C THR A 24 -7.18 2.29 -20.63
N LEU A 25 -6.75 3.44 -20.06
CA LEU A 25 -6.36 4.62 -20.84
C LEU A 25 -5.31 4.35 -21.93
N PRO A 26 -4.23 3.58 -21.69
CA PRO A 26 -3.23 3.28 -22.70
C PRO A 26 -3.80 2.62 -23.96
N LYS A 27 -4.85 1.81 -23.81
CA LYS A 27 -5.51 1.12 -24.93
C LYS A 27 -6.30 2.08 -25.81
N VAL A 28 -6.72 3.22 -25.26
CA VAL A 28 -7.50 4.26 -25.95
C VAL A 28 -6.58 5.32 -26.59
N LEU A 29 -5.39 5.55 -26.01
CA LEU A 29 -4.42 6.54 -26.51
C LEU A 29 -4.09 6.40 -28.00
N LYS A 30 -3.99 5.17 -28.52
CA LYS A 30 -3.70 4.90 -29.94
C LYS A 30 -4.77 5.39 -30.92
N TYR A 31 -5.97 5.73 -30.44
CA TYR A 31 -7.08 6.20 -31.27
C TYR A 31 -7.29 7.72 -31.17
N LEU A 32 -6.49 8.42 -30.37
CA LEU A 32 -6.59 9.87 -30.19
C LEU A 32 -5.63 10.62 -31.12
N PRO A 33 -6.01 11.80 -31.64
CA PRO A 33 -5.09 12.69 -32.33
C PRO A 33 -3.97 13.16 -31.38
N GLY A 34 -2.81 13.53 -31.93
CA GLY A 34 -1.56 13.68 -31.17
C GLY A 34 -1.59 14.70 -30.03
N ASP A 35 -2.36 15.78 -30.19
CA ASP A 35 -2.64 16.79 -29.17
C ASP A 35 -3.43 16.19 -28.00
N LYS A 36 -4.56 15.53 -28.27
CA LYS A 36 -5.38 14.86 -27.25
C LYS A 36 -4.67 13.68 -26.60
N ALA A 37 -3.80 13.00 -27.35
CA ALA A 37 -2.95 11.93 -26.83
C ALA A 37 -1.86 12.45 -25.89
N LYS A 38 -1.39 13.70 -26.05
CA LYS A 38 -0.49 14.35 -25.09
C LYS A 38 -1.23 14.63 -23.78
N ASP A 39 -2.41 15.24 -23.84
CA ASP A 39 -3.19 15.55 -22.63
C ASP A 39 -3.65 14.30 -21.88
N ALA A 40 -4.08 13.27 -22.59
CA ALA A 40 -4.46 12.00 -21.97
C ALA A 40 -3.25 11.31 -21.28
N ARG A 41 -2.03 11.47 -21.81
CA ARG A 41 -0.80 11.00 -21.14
C ARG A 41 -0.51 11.82 -19.88
N SER A 42 -0.59 13.15 -19.94
CA SER A 42 -0.40 14.01 -18.76
C SER A 42 -1.41 13.70 -17.65
N PHE A 43 -2.67 13.45 -18.01
CA PHE A 43 -3.69 13.02 -17.05
C PHE A 43 -3.38 11.65 -16.43
N MET A 44 -2.91 10.68 -17.22
CA MET A 44 -2.51 9.37 -16.74
C MET A 44 -1.34 9.46 -15.75
N MET A 45 -0.30 10.23 -16.10
CA MET A 45 0.84 10.48 -15.20
C MET A 45 0.39 11.14 -13.90
N SER A 46 -0.48 12.16 -14.02
CA SER A 46 -1.04 12.86 -12.85
C SER A 46 -1.79 11.90 -11.92
N LEU A 47 -2.57 10.99 -12.49
CA LEU A 47 -3.29 9.98 -11.76
C LEU A 47 -2.36 8.97 -11.08
N GLN A 48 -1.26 8.59 -11.73
CA GLN A 48 -0.26 7.69 -11.14
C GLN A 48 0.49 8.34 -9.98
N TYR A 49 0.90 9.60 -10.10
CA TYR A 49 1.46 10.35 -8.96
C TYR A 49 0.46 10.43 -7.80
N TRP A 50 -0.79 10.76 -8.09
CA TRP A 50 -1.83 10.83 -7.07
C TRP A 50 -2.03 9.49 -6.35
N LEU A 51 -2.00 8.37 -7.09
CA LEU A 51 -2.09 7.03 -6.51
C LEU A 51 -0.84 6.62 -5.72
N GLY A 52 0.34 7.13 -6.10
CA GLY A 52 1.58 6.97 -5.35
C GLY A 52 1.54 7.72 -4.02
N GLY A 53 1.00 8.94 -4.01
CA GLY A 53 0.61 9.68 -2.80
C GLY A 53 1.77 10.17 -1.92
N SER A 54 3.01 9.77 -2.20
CA SER A 54 4.19 10.25 -1.47
C SER A 54 4.46 11.74 -1.71
N PRO A 55 5.18 12.43 -0.81
CA PRO A 55 5.59 13.81 -1.01
C PRO A 55 6.27 14.04 -2.37
N GLU A 56 7.13 13.13 -2.79
CA GLU A 56 7.84 13.20 -4.07
C GLU A 56 6.91 13.04 -5.26
N ASN A 57 5.92 12.14 -5.17
CA ASN A 57 4.89 11.99 -6.19
C ASN A 57 4.04 13.26 -6.29
N ILE A 58 3.63 13.85 -5.17
CA ILE A 58 2.83 15.08 -5.17
C ILE A 58 3.63 16.27 -5.69
N GLU A 59 4.91 16.37 -5.35
CA GLU A 59 5.81 17.36 -5.93
C GLU A 59 5.90 17.19 -7.45
N ALA A 60 6.21 15.98 -7.93
CA ALA A 60 6.30 15.68 -9.35
C ALA A 60 4.98 15.95 -10.10
N LEU A 61 3.83 15.64 -9.48
CA LEU A 61 2.50 15.98 -10.01
C LEU A 61 2.34 17.48 -10.24
N LEU A 62 2.62 18.30 -9.22
CA LEU A 62 2.44 19.75 -9.28
C LEU A 62 3.38 20.37 -10.32
N LEU A 63 4.64 19.94 -10.34
CA LEU A 63 5.64 20.41 -11.29
C LEU A 63 5.29 20.03 -12.74
N ASN A 64 4.82 18.79 -12.96
CA ASN A 64 4.39 18.31 -14.27
C ASN A 64 3.15 19.08 -14.78
N LEU A 65 2.16 19.33 -13.92
CA LEU A 65 0.99 20.15 -14.27
C LEU A 65 1.37 21.60 -14.57
N ALA A 66 2.24 22.20 -13.75
CA ALA A 66 2.74 23.55 -13.97
C ALA A 66 3.46 23.67 -15.33
N ASN A 67 4.36 22.74 -15.64
CA ASN A 67 5.14 22.74 -16.88
C ASN A 67 4.30 22.48 -18.15
N ASN A 68 3.14 21.81 -18.02
CA ASN A 68 2.30 21.50 -19.19
C ASN A 68 1.12 22.47 -19.37
N TYR A 69 0.64 23.10 -18.30
CA TYR A 69 -0.65 23.79 -18.31
C TYR A 69 -0.65 25.20 -17.70
N VAL A 70 0.48 25.71 -17.21
CA VAL A 70 0.57 27.06 -16.65
C VAL A 70 1.51 27.94 -17.49
N PRO A 71 0.99 28.73 -18.46
CA PRO A 71 1.79 29.53 -19.38
C PRO A 71 2.77 30.49 -18.69
N ALA A 72 2.35 31.11 -17.59
CA ALA A 72 3.21 32.02 -16.83
C ALA A 72 4.48 31.34 -16.28
N ILE A 73 4.41 30.03 -16.00
CA ILE A 73 5.55 29.25 -15.51
C ILE A 73 6.45 28.81 -16.68
N THR A 74 5.86 28.36 -17.78
CA THR A 74 6.60 27.86 -18.95
C THR A 74 7.27 28.99 -19.75
N GLU A 75 6.55 30.07 -20.05
CA GLU A 75 7.07 31.23 -20.78
C GLU A 75 8.11 32.00 -19.96
N GLY A 76 7.96 32.01 -18.64
CA GLY A 76 8.92 32.60 -17.72
C GLY A 76 10.18 31.76 -17.49
N GLY A 77 10.24 30.52 -18.01
CA GLY A 77 11.40 29.64 -17.89
C GLY A 77 11.74 29.21 -16.45
N TYR A 78 10.80 29.33 -15.51
CA TYR A 78 11.05 29.15 -14.07
C TYR A 78 11.45 27.72 -13.67
N LEU A 79 11.10 26.73 -14.48
CA LEU A 79 11.36 25.31 -14.21
C LEU A 79 12.58 24.73 -14.96
N GLY A 80 13.19 25.51 -15.87
CA GLY A 80 14.34 25.05 -16.67
C GLY A 80 14.09 23.75 -17.45
N GLU A 81 15.17 22.99 -17.71
CA GLU A 81 15.09 21.61 -18.19
C GLU A 81 14.75 20.67 -17.04
N MET A 82 13.46 20.56 -16.74
CA MET A 82 12.98 19.67 -15.69
C MET A 82 13.01 18.21 -16.16
N GLU A 83 13.69 17.36 -15.40
CA GLU A 83 13.59 15.92 -15.54
C GLU A 83 12.24 15.44 -14.99
N ILE A 84 11.45 14.76 -15.83
CA ILE A 84 10.18 14.17 -15.42
C ILE A 84 10.51 12.92 -14.60
N LYS A 85 10.34 13.00 -13.28
CA LYS A 85 10.46 11.84 -12.40
C LYS A 85 9.29 10.89 -12.64
N GLU A 86 9.56 9.61 -12.88
CA GLU A 86 8.49 8.61 -12.99
C GLU A 86 7.77 8.42 -11.65
N PRO A 87 6.45 8.17 -11.63
CA PRO A 87 5.69 7.92 -10.42
C PRO A 87 6.19 6.69 -9.68
N GLU A 88 6.40 6.82 -8.37
CA GLU A 88 6.74 5.69 -7.50
C GLU A 88 5.44 5.11 -6.93
N VAL A 89 5.11 3.88 -7.31
CA VAL A 89 3.86 3.22 -6.91
C VAL A 89 4.15 1.81 -6.40
N ILE A 90 3.63 1.48 -5.22
CA ILE A 90 3.68 0.12 -4.66
C ILE A 90 2.43 -0.69 -5.07
N PRO A 91 2.51 -2.04 -5.09
CA PRO A 91 1.37 -2.93 -5.36
C PRO A 91 0.18 -2.66 -4.45
N ASP A 92 -1.01 -3.10 -4.84
CA ASP A 92 -2.24 -2.84 -4.07
C ASP A 92 -2.22 -3.48 -2.68
N LYS A 93 -1.57 -4.64 -2.56
CA LYS A 93 -1.29 -5.34 -1.32
C LYS A 93 0.10 -5.93 -1.37
N GLY A 94 0.68 -6.19 -0.21
CA GLY A 94 1.99 -6.81 -0.11
C GLY A 94 2.51 -6.81 1.32
N ILE A 95 3.81 -7.07 1.43
CA ILE A 95 4.58 -7.03 2.66
C ILE A 95 5.55 -5.84 2.57
N TRP A 96 5.54 -4.97 3.58
CA TRP A 96 6.36 -3.76 3.62
C TRP A 96 7.16 -3.71 4.91
N HIS A 97 8.47 -3.55 4.84
CA HIS A 97 9.32 -3.35 6.01
C HIS A 97 10.13 -2.06 5.86
N PRO A 98 10.29 -1.22 6.90
CA PRO A 98 10.93 0.09 6.78
C PRO A 98 12.40 0.05 6.32
N VAL A 99 13.10 -1.06 6.60
CA VAL A 99 14.50 -1.26 6.18
C VAL A 99 14.66 -2.26 5.05
N ALA A 100 13.56 -2.79 4.49
CA ALA A 100 13.65 -3.61 3.30
C ALA A 100 13.93 -2.74 2.07
N PRO A 101 14.66 -3.26 1.07
CA PRO A 101 14.97 -2.51 -0.15
C PRO A 101 13.74 -2.26 -1.04
N ARG A 102 12.66 -3.01 -0.84
CA ARG A 102 11.41 -2.92 -1.60
C ARG A 102 10.27 -3.55 -0.81
N VAL A 103 9.06 -3.33 -1.29
CA VAL A 103 7.89 -4.16 -0.95
C VAL A 103 7.98 -5.53 -1.61
N PHE A 104 7.39 -6.53 -0.96
CA PHE A 104 7.35 -7.90 -1.45
C PHE A 104 5.92 -8.31 -1.77
N GLU A 105 5.71 -8.93 -2.93
CA GLU A 105 4.40 -9.41 -3.38
C GLU A 105 4.12 -10.87 -2.97
N THR A 106 5.13 -11.58 -2.43
CA THR A 106 4.97 -12.94 -1.93
C THR A 106 5.68 -13.14 -0.60
N TYR A 107 5.13 -14.03 0.24
CA TYR A 107 5.77 -14.42 1.49
C TYR A 107 7.14 -15.06 1.27
N SER A 108 7.31 -15.88 0.22
CA SER A 108 8.59 -16.56 -0.05
C SER A 108 9.75 -15.59 -0.28
N GLU A 109 9.52 -14.50 -1.02
CA GLU A 109 10.54 -13.47 -1.22
C GLU A 109 10.85 -12.71 0.07
N TYR A 110 9.81 -12.36 0.84
CA TYR A 110 9.99 -11.69 2.12
C TYR A 110 10.73 -12.57 3.12
N LYS A 111 10.34 -13.84 3.25
CA LYS A 111 10.98 -14.83 4.13
C LYS A 111 12.46 -14.96 3.82
N LYS A 112 12.84 -14.99 2.55
CA LYS A 112 14.25 -15.07 2.15
C LYS A 112 15.04 -13.89 2.70
N TRP A 113 14.61 -12.66 2.41
CA TRP A 113 15.24 -11.45 2.92
C TRP A 113 15.25 -11.42 4.47
N LEU A 114 14.11 -11.74 5.09
CA LEU A 114 13.96 -11.74 6.54
C LEU A 114 14.91 -12.75 7.20
N PHE A 115 15.00 -13.97 6.70
CA PHE A 115 15.73 -15.08 7.35
C PHE A 115 17.23 -15.06 7.02
N GLU A 116 17.60 -14.66 5.79
CA GLU A 116 18.99 -14.72 5.34
C GLU A 116 19.75 -13.41 5.61
N GLU A 117 19.05 -12.27 5.70
CA GLU A 117 19.68 -10.95 5.80
C GLU A 117 19.28 -10.21 7.08
N HIS A 118 17.98 -9.96 7.28
CA HIS A 118 17.51 -9.02 8.30
C HIS A 118 17.57 -9.59 9.73
N ALA A 119 17.01 -10.78 9.97
CA ALA A 119 17.04 -11.40 11.29
C ALA A 119 18.47 -11.69 11.79
N PRO A 120 19.39 -12.24 10.97
CA PRO A 120 20.80 -12.39 11.37
C PRO A 120 21.48 -11.06 11.70
N ALA A 121 21.20 -9.98 10.95
CA ALA A 121 21.75 -8.65 11.23
C ALA A 121 21.30 -8.10 12.59
N LEU A 122 20.12 -8.49 13.06
CA LEU A 122 19.59 -8.16 14.39
C LEU A 122 20.03 -9.15 15.48
N GLY A 123 20.77 -10.22 15.14
CA GLY A 123 21.16 -11.27 16.08
C GLY A 123 20.00 -12.21 16.47
N LEU A 124 18.94 -12.27 15.65
CA LEU A 124 17.80 -13.16 15.85
C LEU A 124 18.02 -14.48 15.13
N ASP A 125 17.61 -15.58 15.76
CA ASP A 125 17.58 -16.91 15.14
C ASP A 125 16.25 -17.10 14.40
N PRO A 126 16.24 -17.17 13.05
CA PRO A 126 15.01 -17.27 12.27
C PRO A 126 14.21 -18.56 12.52
N LEU A 127 14.82 -19.59 13.12
CA LEU A 127 14.14 -20.85 13.41
C LEU A 127 13.40 -20.84 14.75
N THR A 128 13.73 -19.91 15.64
CA THR A 128 13.23 -19.90 17.02
C THR A 128 12.58 -18.58 17.44
N ALA A 129 12.90 -17.47 16.78
CA ALA A 129 12.31 -16.17 17.06
C ALA A 129 10.80 -16.16 16.72
N PRO A 130 9.95 -15.60 17.60
CA PRO A 130 8.52 -15.49 17.32
C PRO A 130 8.26 -14.51 16.18
N ILE A 131 7.20 -14.76 15.39
CA ILE A 131 6.79 -13.91 14.27
C ILE A 131 5.49 -13.18 14.60
N VAL A 132 5.55 -11.86 14.66
CA VAL A 132 4.38 -11.00 14.87
C VAL A 132 3.87 -10.48 13.53
N GLY A 133 2.65 -10.87 13.16
CA GLY A 133 1.97 -10.35 11.98
C GLY A 133 1.40 -8.95 12.25
N LEU A 134 1.67 -7.98 11.37
CA LEU A 134 1.01 -6.67 11.41
C LEU A 134 0.07 -6.51 10.22
N VAL A 135 -1.08 -5.89 10.48
CA VAL A 135 -2.03 -5.45 9.45
C VAL A 135 -2.03 -3.93 9.41
N LEU A 136 -1.59 -3.38 8.26
CA LEU A 136 -1.34 -1.97 8.02
C LEU A 136 -2.23 -1.43 6.90
N GLN A 137 -2.40 -0.11 6.85
CA GLN A 137 -3.04 0.55 5.71
C GLN A 137 -2.00 1.04 4.71
N LYS A 138 -2.25 0.79 3.42
CA LYS A 138 -1.42 1.27 2.32
C LYS A 138 -1.22 2.79 2.34
N SER A 139 -2.24 3.54 2.73
CA SER A 139 -2.22 5.01 2.71
C SER A 139 -1.06 5.61 3.49
N HIS A 140 -0.81 5.14 4.72
CA HIS A 140 0.27 5.67 5.56
C HIS A 140 1.67 5.35 5.01
N ILE A 141 1.82 4.18 4.36
CA ILE A 141 3.07 3.80 3.69
C ILE A 141 3.29 4.71 2.47
N ASN A 142 2.24 4.91 1.67
CA ASN A 142 2.29 5.77 0.49
C ASN A 142 2.63 7.22 0.86
N THR A 143 2.01 7.78 1.89
CA THR A 143 2.22 9.18 2.29
C THR A 143 3.49 9.39 3.13
N LYS A 144 4.18 8.31 3.52
CA LYS A 144 5.29 8.32 4.48
C LYS A 144 4.88 8.82 5.88
N ASP A 145 3.60 8.71 6.21
CA ASP A 145 3.07 8.94 7.56
C ASP A 145 3.14 7.66 8.40
N ASP A 146 4.25 6.93 8.30
CA ASP A 146 4.43 5.58 8.81
C ASP A 146 5.28 5.52 10.09
N ALA A 147 5.69 6.66 10.66
CA ALA A 147 6.60 6.72 11.81
C ALA A 147 6.18 5.84 13.00
N HIS A 148 4.87 5.72 13.24
CA HIS A 148 4.30 4.86 14.28
C HIS A 148 4.36 3.37 13.93
N TYR A 149 4.25 3.01 12.64
CA TYR A 149 4.51 1.65 12.16
C TYR A 149 5.99 1.30 12.31
N VAL A 150 6.89 2.19 11.87
CA VAL A 150 8.34 2.03 12.01
C VAL A 150 8.71 1.80 13.48
N SER A 151 8.21 2.66 14.37
CA SER A 151 8.50 2.59 15.81
C SER A 151 8.04 1.27 16.43
N LEU A 152 6.84 0.79 16.08
CA LEU A 152 6.36 -0.49 16.61
C LEU A 152 7.16 -1.67 16.07
N ILE A 153 7.48 -1.67 14.78
CA ILE A 153 8.31 -2.73 14.15
C ILE A 153 9.65 -2.82 14.88
N MET A 154 10.34 -1.69 15.03
CA MET A 154 11.63 -1.63 15.72
C MET A 154 11.53 -2.06 17.19
N GLU A 155 10.44 -1.72 17.89
CA GLU A 155 10.24 -2.13 19.28
C GLU A 155 9.94 -3.63 19.43
N LEU A 156 9.25 -4.25 18.46
CA LEU A 156 9.05 -5.70 18.43
C LEU A 156 10.37 -6.44 18.16
N GLU A 157 11.15 -5.92 17.21
CA GLU A 157 12.47 -6.46 16.84
C GLU A 157 13.46 -6.35 18.00
N SER A 158 13.48 -5.22 18.71
CA SER A 158 14.34 -5.02 19.89
C SER A 158 14.01 -6.00 21.02
N LYS A 159 12.77 -6.52 21.07
CA LYS A 159 12.31 -7.55 22.01
C LYS A 159 12.53 -8.98 21.52
N GLY A 160 13.15 -9.16 20.36
CA GLY A 160 13.51 -10.48 19.84
C GLY A 160 12.48 -11.11 18.91
N ALA A 161 11.47 -10.38 18.46
CA ALA A 161 10.49 -10.88 17.50
C ALA A 161 10.89 -10.51 16.06
N MET A 162 10.63 -11.42 15.12
CA MET A 162 10.55 -11.05 13.71
C MET A 162 9.15 -10.50 13.42
N VAL A 163 9.05 -9.63 12.41
CA VAL A 163 7.78 -8.97 12.08
C VAL A 163 7.35 -9.34 10.67
N LEU A 164 6.07 -9.59 10.46
CA LEU A 164 5.44 -9.78 9.15
C LEU A 164 4.40 -8.67 8.88
N PRO A 165 4.86 -7.49 8.45
CA PRO A 165 4.01 -6.32 8.19
C PRO A 165 3.34 -6.37 6.82
N THR A 166 2.05 -6.67 6.79
CA THR A 166 1.24 -6.70 5.56
C THR A 166 0.38 -5.45 5.42
N TYR A 167 0.14 -5.04 4.19
CA TYR A 167 -0.74 -3.92 3.88
C TYR A 167 -1.66 -4.24 2.70
N THR A 168 -2.77 -3.52 2.61
CA THR A 168 -3.60 -3.46 1.40
C THR A 168 -4.24 -2.07 1.26
N GLY A 169 -4.53 -1.67 0.02
CA GLY A 169 -5.38 -0.52 -0.29
C GLY A 169 -6.88 -0.83 -0.21
N ALA A 170 -7.24 -2.11 -0.19
CA ALA A 170 -8.61 -2.55 0.00
C ALA A 170 -9.04 -2.44 1.48
N LEU A 171 -10.34 -2.45 1.70
CA LEU A 171 -10.93 -2.52 3.04
C LEU A 171 -11.18 -3.97 3.52
N ASP A 172 -10.66 -4.95 2.79
CA ASP A 172 -10.72 -6.37 3.14
C ASP A 172 -9.31 -6.89 3.45
N PHE A 173 -8.88 -6.69 4.70
CA PHE A 173 -7.55 -7.07 5.17
C PHE A 173 -7.39 -8.58 5.38
N SER A 174 -8.50 -9.34 5.38
CA SER A 174 -8.44 -10.81 5.46
C SER A 174 -7.69 -11.43 4.27
N GLN A 175 -7.65 -10.73 3.13
CA GLN A 175 -6.90 -11.16 1.96
C GLN A 175 -5.40 -11.24 2.21
N CYS A 176 -4.84 -10.28 2.97
CA CYS A 176 -3.42 -10.30 3.32
C CYS A 176 -3.09 -11.42 4.31
N ILE A 177 -3.99 -11.69 5.27
CA ILE A 177 -3.85 -12.82 6.17
C ILE A 177 -3.82 -14.13 5.37
N ASP A 178 -4.80 -14.31 4.48
CA ASP A 178 -4.94 -15.54 3.70
C ASP A 178 -3.76 -15.81 2.77
N GLU A 179 -3.15 -14.75 2.25
CA GLU A 179 -2.06 -14.85 1.28
C GLU A 179 -0.67 -14.91 1.91
N PHE A 180 -0.44 -14.19 3.01
CA PHE A 180 0.90 -13.98 3.56
C PHE A 180 1.13 -14.68 4.91
N PHE A 181 0.07 -14.98 5.68
CA PHE A 181 0.23 -15.51 7.04
C PHE A 181 0.19 -17.05 7.11
N PHE A 182 0.06 -17.72 5.97
CA PHE A 182 0.15 -19.18 5.87
C PHE A 182 1.35 -19.59 5.04
N ASP A 183 2.08 -20.59 5.52
CA ASP A 183 3.19 -21.17 4.78
C ASP A 183 2.63 -21.84 3.50
N PRO A 184 3.08 -21.46 2.30
CA PRO A 184 2.47 -21.91 1.04
C PRO A 184 2.66 -23.41 0.78
N ILE A 185 3.58 -24.07 1.49
CA ILE A 185 3.88 -25.50 1.33
C ILE A 185 3.08 -26.33 2.34
N THR A 186 3.09 -25.92 3.61
CA THR A 186 2.48 -26.69 4.70
C THR A 186 1.05 -26.27 5.02
N GLY A 187 0.63 -25.08 4.59
CA GLY A 187 -0.66 -24.47 4.91
C GLY A 187 -0.83 -24.07 6.37
N LYS A 188 0.25 -24.12 7.17
CA LYS A 188 0.21 -23.77 8.59
C LYS A 188 0.36 -22.25 8.79
N PRO A 189 -0.28 -21.68 9.84
CA PRO A 189 0.00 -20.32 10.27
C PRO A 189 1.49 -20.08 10.50
N ILE A 190 2.00 -18.96 10.01
CA ILE A 190 3.38 -18.49 10.19
C ILE A 190 3.49 -17.62 11.44
N THR A 191 2.46 -16.82 11.73
CA THR A 191 2.49 -15.80 12.78
C THR A 191 2.01 -16.35 14.11
N ASP A 192 2.70 -15.99 15.19
CA ASP A 192 2.34 -16.37 16.57
C ASP A 192 1.30 -15.43 17.18
N CYS A 193 1.23 -14.20 16.69
CA CYS A 193 0.27 -13.17 17.10
C CYS A 193 0.02 -12.21 15.93
N THR A 194 -1.18 -11.63 15.87
CA THR A 194 -1.56 -10.63 14.89
C THR A 194 -1.95 -9.32 15.56
N ILE A 195 -1.34 -8.22 15.13
CA ILE A 195 -1.69 -6.86 15.56
C ILE A 195 -2.25 -6.09 14.37
N ASN A 196 -3.51 -5.68 14.47
CA ASN A 196 -4.14 -4.78 13.53
C ASN A 196 -3.96 -3.33 13.98
N LEU A 197 -3.23 -2.54 13.17
CA LEU A 197 -2.99 -1.12 13.40
C LEU A 197 -3.87 -0.21 12.53
N THR A 198 -4.82 -0.78 11.80
CA THR A 198 -5.70 -0.02 10.91
C THR A 198 -6.82 0.70 11.68
N GLY A 199 -7.17 0.22 12.88
CA GLY A 199 -8.35 0.67 13.63
C GLY A 199 -9.69 0.32 12.99
N PHE A 200 -9.69 -0.40 11.86
CA PHE A 200 -10.90 -0.86 11.18
C PHE A 200 -11.23 -2.31 11.54
N ALA A 201 -12.45 -2.72 11.19
CA ALA A 201 -12.79 -4.12 11.10
C ALA A 201 -11.84 -4.81 10.12
N LEU A 202 -11.51 -6.08 10.37
CA LEU A 202 -10.64 -6.86 9.48
C LEU A 202 -11.23 -6.97 8.06
N VAL A 203 -12.55 -7.01 7.95
CA VAL A 203 -13.27 -7.05 6.67
C VAL A 203 -14.34 -5.98 6.65
N GLY A 204 -14.14 -5.00 5.77
CA GLY A 204 -15.02 -3.87 5.54
C GLY A 204 -14.55 -2.57 6.20
N GLY A 205 -15.01 -1.45 5.65
CA GLY A 205 -14.71 -0.12 6.18
C GLY A 205 -15.78 0.41 7.14
N PRO A 206 -15.70 1.69 7.52
CA PRO A 206 -16.64 2.32 8.44
C PRO A 206 -18.11 2.22 8.03
N ALA A 207 -18.39 2.18 6.73
CA ALA A 207 -19.75 2.17 6.19
C ALA A 207 -20.39 0.77 6.10
N THR A 208 -19.59 -0.28 5.92
CA THR A 208 -20.07 -1.66 5.73
C THR A 208 -19.02 -2.64 6.20
N GLN A 209 -19.39 -3.53 7.12
CA GLN A 209 -18.50 -4.50 7.79
C GLN A 209 -19.03 -5.93 7.62
N ASP A 210 -18.13 -6.89 7.40
CA ASP A 210 -18.45 -8.31 7.29
C ASP A 210 -17.75 -9.10 8.40
N HIS A 211 -18.35 -9.05 9.59
CA HIS A 211 -17.84 -9.77 10.76
C HIS A 211 -17.82 -11.30 10.58
N PRO A 212 -18.83 -11.96 9.96
CA PRO A 212 -18.76 -13.40 9.70
C PRO A 212 -17.51 -13.81 8.90
N LYS A 213 -17.17 -13.08 7.83
CA LYS A 213 -15.95 -13.34 7.06
C LYS A 213 -14.69 -13.10 7.88
N ALA A 214 -14.64 -12.01 8.65
CA ALA A 214 -13.51 -11.73 9.55
C ALA A 214 -13.28 -12.85 10.58
N ILE A 215 -14.36 -13.32 11.23
CA ILE A 215 -14.30 -14.41 12.21
C ILE A 215 -13.81 -15.70 11.56
N ALA A 216 -14.27 -16.02 10.34
CA ALA A 216 -13.81 -17.22 9.62
C ALA A 216 -12.30 -17.16 9.33
N ALA A 217 -11.79 -16.02 8.87
CA ALA A 217 -10.35 -15.84 8.62
C ALA A 217 -9.52 -15.97 9.91
N LEU A 218 -9.94 -15.30 10.98
CA LEU A 218 -9.23 -15.35 12.27
C LEU A 218 -9.29 -16.72 12.94
N LYS A 219 -10.43 -17.44 12.83
CA LYS A 219 -10.53 -18.82 13.32
C LYS A 219 -9.62 -19.79 12.57
N ARG A 220 -9.42 -19.58 11.27
CA ARG A 220 -8.48 -20.38 10.48
C ARG A 220 -7.03 -20.06 10.86
N LEU A 221 -6.71 -18.79 11.07
CA LEU A 221 -5.38 -18.37 11.52
C LEU A 221 -5.06 -18.87 12.94
N ASN A 222 -6.07 -18.87 13.81
CA ASN A 222 -6.03 -19.46 15.16
C ASN A 222 -4.88 -18.95 16.04
N ASN A 223 -4.59 -17.66 16.00
CA ASN A 223 -3.65 -16.99 16.89
C ASN A 223 -4.29 -15.76 17.58
N PRO A 224 -3.69 -15.22 18.65
CA PRO A 224 -4.17 -14.00 19.28
C PRO A 224 -4.26 -12.84 18.29
N TYR A 225 -5.40 -12.15 18.28
CA TYR A 225 -5.66 -11.00 17.43
C TYR A 225 -5.91 -9.76 18.29
N ILE A 226 -5.03 -8.77 18.16
CA ILE A 226 -5.04 -7.52 18.91
C ILE A 226 -5.32 -6.39 17.93
N CYS A 227 -6.14 -5.41 18.32
CA CYS A 227 -6.38 -4.21 17.53
C CYS A 227 -5.99 -2.98 18.35
N ALA A 228 -5.09 -2.16 17.80
CA ALA A 228 -4.79 -0.83 18.34
C ALA A 228 -5.35 0.22 17.37
N VAL A 229 -6.14 1.15 17.89
CA VAL A 229 -6.77 2.20 17.10
C VAL A 229 -5.76 3.32 16.82
N PRO A 230 -5.63 3.82 15.57
CA PRO A 230 -4.65 4.83 15.20
C PRO A 230 -4.63 6.09 16.08
N ALA A 231 -5.79 6.45 16.66
CA ALA A 231 -5.91 7.59 17.58
C ALA A 231 -4.99 7.48 18.82
N THR A 232 -4.42 6.30 19.12
CA THR A 232 -3.40 6.17 20.18
C THR A 232 -2.05 6.78 19.82
N PHE A 233 -1.81 7.11 18.55
CA PHE A 233 -0.55 7.65 18.03
C PHE A 233 -0.65 9.12 17.57
N GLN A 234 -1.85 9.71 17.64
CA GLN A 234 -2.18 11.06 17.13
C GLN A 234 -2.08 12.15 18.21
#